data_AF-A0A844AFV9-F1
#
_entry.id   AF-A0A844AFV9-F1
#
_cell.length_a   1.000
_cell.length_b   1.000
_cell.length_c   1.000
_cell.angle_alpha   90.00
_cell.angle_beta   90.00
_cell.angle_gamma   90.00
#
_symmetry.space_group_name_H-M   'P 1'
#
loop_
_entity.id
_entity.type
_entity.pdbx_description
1 polymer ?
#
loop_
_entity_poly.entity_id
_entity_poly.type
_entity_poly.pdbx_seq_one_letter_code
_entity_poly.pdbx_strand_id
1 'polypeptide(L)'
;MSGFWPSSFTTIQDLNGKPIVGAKAYFYAAGTTTPITVYRDYGLTTAHPNPLETDGYGRFPAVFLDEADEFYRVRVTTPGGSILYDSDTLPIIGPTEGGGSPPAPVDPNSLLETGDIKVRYGEGFLDGYVRGNGRSIGTATSGATERANSDCQTLYEFLWNADPNLVVAGGRGASANADWSANKPIDLPDFRGRAIVGLDDMGNIAAGVLTDADDLGWKGGAQTHTLSISEMPVHNHDATSDSKAPILNGFTDIAGAQTGGGGSRVALSGGGTDVPTVAHNHAITVQNKGGGAAHNNIQPSLALTVYIRL
;
A
#
# COMPACT_ATOMS: atom_id res chain seq x y z
N MET A 1 -19.16 10.24 30.46
CA MET A 1 -19.68 10.86 29.23
C MET A 1 -21.03 11.49 29.54
N SER A 2 -21.47 12.49 28.77
CA SER A 2 -22.74 13.18 29.07
C SER A 2 -23.72 13.13 27.91
N GLY A 3 -24.97 12.78 28.21
CA GLY A 3 -26.08 12.86 27.25
C GLY A 3 -26.72 14.25 27.24
N PHE A 4 -27.13 14.71 26.06
CA PHE A 4 -27.81 16.00 25.93
C PHE A 4 -29.33 15.84 25.98
N TRP A 5 -30.01 16.61 26.83
CA TRP A 5 -31.47 16.55 26.92
C TRP A 5 -32.12 17.15 25.65
N PRO A 6 -32.99 16.41 24.94
CA PRO A 6 -33.55 16.89 23.66
C PRO A 6 -34.42 18.15 23.75
N SER A 7 -35.00 18.45 24.91
CA SER A 7 -35.79 19.68 25.14
C SER A 7 -34.97 20.84 25.67
N SER A 8 -33.65 20.67 25.81
CA SER A 8 -32.75 21.81 25.96
C SER A 8 -32.95 22.74 24.78
N PHE A 9 -32.94 24.04 25.02
CA PHE A 9 -33.00 25.04 23.98
C PHE A 9 -34.27 25.07 23.12
N THR A 10 -35.29 24.28 23.43
CA THR A 10 -36.60 24.36 22.78
C THR A 10 -37.52 25.29 23.56
N THR A 11 -38.34 26.05 22.84
CA THR A 11 -39.39 26.87 23.47
C THR A 11 -40.61 26.01 23.72
N ILE A 12 -41.04 25.92 24.96
CA ILE A 12 -42.29 25.24 25.31
C ILE A 12 -43.43 26.22 25.15
N GLN A 13 -44.45 25.81 24.40
CA GLN A 13 -45.62 26.63 24.06
C GLN A 13 -46.89 26.01 24.63
N ASP A 14 -47.88 26.86 24.92
CA ASP A 14 -49.23 26.44 25.24
C ASP A 14 -50.03 26.10 23.97
N LEU A 15 -51.28 25.69 24.14
CA LEU A 15 -52.18 25.31 23.04
C LEU A 15 -52.44 26.46 22.04
N ASN A 16 -52.18 27.71 22.44
CA ASN A 16 -52.35 28.91 21.61
C ASN A 16 -51.02 29.39 21.01
N GLY A 17 -49.93 28.62 21.15
CA GLY A 17 -48.61 28.97 20.64
C GLY A 17 -47.83 29.99 21.50
N LYS A 18 -48.33 30.34 22.69
CA LYS A 18 -47.65 31.28 23.59
C LYS A 18 -46.59 30.55 24.41
N PRO A 19 -45.37 31.09 24.56
CA PRO A 19 -44.35 30.49 25.43
C PRO A 19 -44.81 30.37 26.88
N ILE A 20 -44.58 29.22 27.50
CA ILE A 20 -44.88 28.94 28.90
C ILE A 20 -43.66 29.34 29.75
N VAL A 21 -43.66 30.58 30.24
CA VAL A 21 -42.62 31.10 31.13
C VAL A 21 -42.81 30.54 32.55
N GLY A 22 -41.73 30.06 33.16
CA GLY A 22 -41.71 29.49 34.52
C GLY A 22 -42.15 28.01 34.60
N ALA A 23 -42.27 27.32 33.46
CA ALA A 23 -42.45 25.87 33.45
C ALA A 23 -41.28 25.17 34.17
N LYS A 24 -41.57 24.05 34.85
CA LYS A 24 -40.62 23.32 35.70
C LYS A 24 -40.32 21.95 35.12
N ALA A 25 -39.04 21.64 34.89
CA ALA A 25 -38.57 20.31 34.53
C ALA A 25 -37.96 19.62 35.75
N TYR A 26 -38.44 18.41 36.01
CA TYR A 26 -37.96 17.53 37.06
C TYR A 26 -37.25 16.34 36.42
N PHE A 27 -36.05 16.05 36.89
CA PHE A 27 -35.24 14.92 36.42
C PHE A 27 -35.11 13.88 37.53
N TYR A 28 -35.48 12.65 37.27
CA TYR A 28 -35.45 11.56 38.24
C TYR A 28 -34.75 10.33 37.69
N ALA A 29 -34.30 9.44 38.58
CA ALA A 29 -33.87 8.11 38.20
C ALA A 29 -35.06 7.35 37.60
N ALA A 30 -34.83 6.60 36.52
CA ALA A 30 -35.88 5.89 35.80
C ALA A 30 -36.72 4.99 36.72
N GLY A 31 -38.04 4.97 36.53
CA GLY A 31 -38.96 4.19 37.36
C GLY A 31 -39.23 4.77 38.75
N THR A 32 -38.66 5.92 39.09
CA THR A 32 -38.76 6.52 40.43
C THR A 32 -39.15 8.00 40.39
N THR A 33 -39.21 8.62 41.57
CA THR A 33 -39.26 10.08 41.77
C THR A 33 -38.04 10.58 42.54
N THR A 34 -36.97 9.78 42.58
CA THR A 34 -35.71 10.17 43.24
C THR A 34 -34.96 11.11 42.32
N PRO A 35 -34.68 12.37 42.72
CA PRO A 35 -34.01 13.32 41.85
C PRO A 35 -32.62 12.86 41.43
N ILE A 36 -32.26 13.04 40.16
CA ILE A 36 -30.89 12.92 39.66
C ILE A 36 -30.26 14.31 39.49
N THR A 37 -28.94 14.35 39.48
CA THR A 37 -28.18 15.59 39.21
C THR A 37 -28.03 15.75 37.71
N VAL A 38 -28.38 16.93 37.20
CA VAL A 38 -28.14 17.32 35.80
C VAL A 38 -27.26 18.56 35.78
N TYR A 39 -26.57 18.80 34.66
CA TYR A 39 -25.44 19.71 34.60
C TYR A 39 -25.59 20.77 33.51
N ARG A 40 -24.90 21.89 33.72
CA ARG A 40 -24.88 23.04 32.78
C ARG A 40 -23.88 22.84 31.65
N ASP A 41 -22.88 22.00 31.86
CA ASP A 41 -21.76 21.78 30.97
C ASP A 41 -21.56 20.30 30.68
N TYR A 42 -20.96 20.03 29.51
CA TYR A 42 -20.65 18.68 29.04
C TYR A 42 -19.68 17.92 29.96
N GLY A 43 -18.84 18.65 30.71
CA GLY A 43 -17.86 18.07 31.65
C GLY A 43 -18.46 17.62 32.98
N LEU A 44 -19.78 17.74 33.17
CA LEU A 44 -20.49 17.38 34.40
C LEU A 44 -19.93 18.09 35.65
N THR A 45 -19.48 19.34 35.49
CA THR A 45 -18.80 20.08 36.58
C THR A 45 -19.73 21.00 37.36
N THR A 46 -20.72 21.59 36.70
CA THR A 46 -21.63 22.57 37.28
C THR A 46 -23.05 22.03 37.30
N ALA A 47 -23.59 21.76 38.49
CA ALA A 47 -24.95 21.26 38.63
C ALA A 47 -26.02 22.33 38.33
N HIS A 48 -27.15 21.88 37.78
CA HIS A 48 -28.40 22.63 37.72
C HIS A 48 -29.26 22.39 38.97
N PRO A 49 -30.14 23.33 39.31
CA PRO A 49 -31.21 23.06 40.27
C PRO A 49 -32.20 22.03 39.71
N ASN A 50 -32.83 21.26 40.59
CA ASN A 50 -33.88 20.31 40.25
C ASN A 50 -35.08 20.53 41.21
N PRO A 51 -36.21 21.10 40.75
CA PRO A 51 -36.56 21.35 39.35
C PRO A 51 -35.80 22.52 38.69
N LEU A 52 -35.67 22.42 37.37
CA LEU A 52 -35.16 23.48 36.51
C LEU A 52 -36.32 24.31 35.95
N GLU A 53 -36.19 25.63 35.97
CA GLU A 53 -37.22 26.55 35.44
C GLU A 53 -36.84 27.06 34.04
N THR A 54 -37.85 27.31 33.21
CA THR A 54 -37.68 27.99 31.91
C THR A 54 -37.34 29.47 32.08
N ASP A 55 -36.64 30.04 31.10
CA ASP A 55 -36.31 31.47 31.05
C ASP A 55 -37.52 32.34 30.64
N GLY A 56 -37.29 33.66 30.48
CA GLY A 56 -38.30 34.63 30.06
C GLY A 56 -38.89 34.41 28.66
N TYR A 57 -38.33 33.48 27.88
CA TYR A 57 -38.81 33.05 26.58
C TYR A 57 -39.45 31.66 26.61
N GLY A 58 -39.64 31.04 27.79
CA GLY A 58 -40.22 29.71 27.91
C GLY A 58 -39.26 28.61 27.43
N ARG A 59 -37.95 28.86 27.45
CA ARG A 59 -36.91 27.95 26.99
C ARG A 59 -36.13 27.37 28.17
N PHE A 60 -35.81 26.08 28.11
CA PHE A 60 -34.85 25.50 29.05
C PHE A 60 -33.40 25.77 28.59
N PRO A 61 -32.46 26.04 29.52
CA PRO A 61 -31.04 26.13 29.18
C PRO A 61 -30.51 24.77 28.71
N ALA A 62 -29.22 24.71 28.32
CA ALA A 62 -28.56 23.43 28.07
C ALA A 62 -28.60 22.55 29.33
N VAL A 63 -29.04 21.31 29.17
CA VAL A 63 -29.04 20.31 30.23
C VAL A 63 -28.27 19.09 29.75
N PHE A 64 -27.23 18.74 30.49
CA PHE A 64 -26.43 17.53 30.31
C PHE A 64 -26.74 16.53 31.43
N LEU A 65 -26.89 15.27 31.09
CA LEU A 65 -27.11 14.16 32.02
C LEU A 65 -25.88 13.27 32.06
N ASP A 66 -25.59 12.69 33.23
CA ASP A 66 -24.50 11.73 33.36
C ASP A 66 -24.93 10.38 32.76
N GLU A 67 -24.12 9.85 31.82
CA GLU A 67 -24.40 8.55 31.21
C GLU A 67 -24.30 7.40 32.22
N ALA A 68 -23.63 7.59 33.37
CA ALA A 68 -23.60 6.62 34.45
C ALA A 68 -24.98 6.30 35.04
N ASP A 69 -25.97 7.18 34.84
CA ASP A 69 -27.36 6.93 35.28
C ASP A 69 -28.14 6.01 34.31
N GLU A 70 -27.59 5.71 33.12
CA GLU A 70 -28.14 4.87 32.03
C GLU A 70 -29.49 5.35 31.45
N PHE A 71 -30.52 5.46 32.27
CA PHE A 71 -31.87 5.89 31.93
C PHE A 71 -32.39 6.92 32.93
N TYR A 72 -33.21 7.85 32.45
CA TYR A 72 -33.84 8.87 33.28
C TYR A 72 -35.34 8.98 33.02
N ARG A 73 -36.02 9.51 34.04
CA ARG A 73 -37.37 10.05 33.94
C ARG A 73 -37.31 11.56 33.89
N VAL A 74 -38.11 12.15 33.02
CA VAL A 74 -38.34 13.60 33.00
C VAL A 74 -39.83 13.90 33.10
N ARG A 75 -40.17 14.82 34.00
CA ARG A 75 -41.52 15.37 34.12
C ARG A 75 -41.45 16.87 33.96
N VAL A 76 -42.23 17.43 33.04
CA VAL A 76 -42.35 18.87 32.88
C VAL A 76 -43.76 19.33 33.24
N THR A 77 -43.85 20.36 34.06
CA THR A 77 -45.10 20.97 34.49
C THR A 77 -45.17 22.44 34.10
N THR A 78 -46.40 22.93 33.96
CA THR A 78 -46.68 24.38 33.93
C THR A 78 -46.27 25.03 35.27
N PRO A 79 -46.14 26.37 35.32
CA PRO A 79 -45.91 27.09 36.58
C PRO A 79 -46.98 26.77 37.65
N GLY A 80 -48.21 26.48 37.22
CA GLY A 80 -49.33 26.10 38.08
C GLY A 80 -49.36 24.63 38.50
N GLY A 81 -48.39 23.80 38.09
CA GLY A 81 -48.25 22.41 38.51
C GLY A 81 -48.96 21.37 37.64
N SER A 82 -49.74 21.78 36.63
CA SER A 82 -50.32 20.85 35.65
C SER A 82 -49.22 20.20 34.80
N ILE A 83 -49.30 18.90 34.56
CA ILE A 83 -48.31 18.14 33.78
C ILE A 83 -48.44 18.49 32.29
N LEU A 84 -47.33 18.85 31.65
CA LEU A 84 -47.22 18.99 30.20
C LEU A 84 -46.82 17.65 29.57
N TYR A 85 -45.78 17.01 30.10
CA TYR A 85 -45.42 15.64 29.75
C TYR A 85 -44.64 14.96 30.89
N ASP A 86 -44.70 13.64 30.90
CA ASP A 86 -44.00 12.77 31.84
C ASP A 86 -43.54 11.52 31.08
N SER A 87 -42.25 11.25 31.10
CA SER A 87 -41.63 10.13 30.39
C SER A 87 -40.63 9.46 31.31
N ASP A 88 -40.78 8.16 31.54
CA ASP A 88 -40.14 7.45 32.66
C ASP A 88 -38.85 6.71 32.29
N THR A 89 -38.73 6.25 31.05
CA THR A 89 -37.63 5.37 30.62
C THR A 89 -36.99 5.92 29.35
N LEU A 90 -36.35 7.09 29.47
CA LEU A 90 -35.58 7.68 28.37
C LEU A 90 -34.11 7.28 28.51
N PRO A 91 -33.46 6.77 27.44
CA PRO A 91 -32.03 6.47 27.48
C PRO A 91 -31.22 7.77 27.54
N ILE A 92 -30.13 7.74 28.29
CA ILE A 92 -29.11 8.79 28.26
C ILE A 92 -28.09 8.39 27.19
N ILE A 93 -28.03 9.15 26.10
CA ILE A 93 -27.14 8.86 24.97
C ILE A 93 -26.11 9.99 24.90
N GLY A 94 -24.87 9.70 25.31
CA GLY A 94 -23.71 10.55 25.08
C GLY A 94 -23.13 10.34 23.68
N PRO A 95 -22.28 11.25 23.18
CA PRO A 95 -21.49 10.97 21.99
C PRO A 95 -20.54 9.81 22.31
N THR A 96 -20.61 8.73 21.54
CA THR A 96 -19.79 7.53 21.75
C THR A 96 -18.31 7.88 21.76
N GLU A 97 -17.61 7.62 22.87
CA GLU A 97 -16.14 7.63 22.94
C GLU A 97 -15.56 6.41 22.20
N GLY A 98 -15.75 6.37 20.89
CA GLY A 98 -14.77 5.72 20.01
C GLY A 98 -13.72 6.79 19.70
N GLY A 99 -12.44 6.50 19.91
CA GLY A 99 -11.31 7.40 19.68
C GLY A 99 -11.09 7.81 18.21
N GLY A 100 -12.12 8.33 17.55
CA GLY A 100 -12.05 9.05 16.30
C GLY A 100 -12.28 10.53 16.57
N SER A 101 -11.62 11.37 15.79
CA SER A 101 -12.06 12.75 15.53
C SER A 101 -13.60 12.84 15.50
N PRO A 102 -14.21 14.00 15.87
CA PRO A 102 -15.65 14.20 15.68
C PRO A 102 -16.03 13.66 14.30
N PRO A 103 -17.12 12.90 14.15
CA PRO A 103 -17.39 12.25 12.88
C PRO A 103 -17.36 13.36 11.84
N ALA A 104 -16.34 13.32 10.99
CA ALA A 104 -16.47 13.90 9.69
C ALA A 104 -17.81 13.34 9.17
N PRO A 105 -18.63 14.12 8.46
CA PRO A 105 -19.89 13.63 7.89
C PRO A 105 -19.75 12.39 6.97
N VAL A 106 -18.54 11.85 6.85
CA VAL A 106 -18.10 10.72 6.05
C VAL A 106 -17.33 9.75 6.94
N ASP A 107 -17.66 8.47 6.83
CA ASP A 107 -16.90 7.37 7.42
C ASP A 107 -15.40 7.51 7.06
N PRO A 108 -14.46 7.50 8.03
CA PRO A 108 -13.02 7.56 7.76
C PRO A 108 -12.50 6.47 6.80
N ASN A 109 -13.23 5.37 6.68
CA ASN A 109 -12.98 4.26 5.75
C ASN A 109 -13.73 4.39 4.42
N SER A 110 -14.53 5.44 4.23
CA SER A 110 -15.34 5.64 3.02
C SER A 110 -14.53 5.76 1.71
N LEU A 111 -13.22 5.99 1.82
CA LEU A 111 -12.32 6.13 0.67
C LEU A 111 -11.22 5.06 0.64
N LEU A 112 -10.54 4.85 1.77
CA LEU A 112 -9.44 3.90 1.90
C LEU A 112 -9.44 3.33 3.32
N GLU A 113 -9.43 2.01 3.43
CA GLU A 113 -9.33 1.25 4.67
C GLU A 113 -7.87 1.01 5.06
N THR A 114 -7.62 0.65 6.32
CA THR A 114 -6.27 0.27 6.78
C THR A 114 -5.70 -0.84 5.90
N GLY A 115 -4.44 -0.68 5.48
CA GLY A 115 -3.77 -1.61 4.56
C GLY A 115 -3.90 -1.23 3.09
N ASP A 116 -4.85 -0.36 2.73
CA ASP A 116 -4.98 0.10 1.35
C ASP A 116 -3.77 0.90 0.88
N ILE A 117 -3.46 0.74 -0.41
CA ILE A 117 -2.30 1.35 -1.03
C ILE A 117 -2.72 2.49 -1.95
N LYS A 118 -1.98 3.59 -1.89
CA LYS A 118 -2.05 4.67 -2.87
C LYS A 118 -0.67 5.13 -3.30
N VAL A 119 -0.61 5.70 -4.49
CA VAL A 119 0.60 6.35 -5.02
C VAL A 119 0.48 7.87 -4.96
N ARG A 120 1.61 8.55 -4.77
CA ARG A 120 1.68 10.02 -4.80
C ARG A 120 2.96 10.48 -5.48
N TYR A 121 2.85 11.53 -6.30
CA TYR A 121 4.01 12.27 -6.80
C TYR A 121 4.49 13.23 -5.70
N GLY A 122 5.40 12.74 -4.87
CA GLY A 122 5.94 13.47 -3.72
C GLY A 122 6.65 12.53 -2.76
N GLU A 123 7.53 13.11 -1.97
CA GLU A 123 8.37 12.40 -0.99
C GLU A 123 8.13 13.01 0.39
N GLY A 124 8.16 12.19 1.44
CA GLY A 124 8.00 12.65 2.82
C GLY A 124 6.96 11.88 3.60
N PHE A 125 6.74 12.30 4.85
CA PHE A 125 5.69 11.74 5.70
C PHE A 125 4.32 12.24 5.26
N LEU A 126 3.30 11.40 5.46
CA LEU A 126 1.92 11.74 5.16
C LEU A 126 1.04 11.28 6.32
N ASP A 127 0.30 12.22 6.90
CA ASP A 127 -0.60 11.91 8.01
C ASP A 127 -1.63 10.86 7.61
N GLY A 128 -1.81 9.85 8.47
CA GLY A 128 -2.66 8.68 8.20
C GLY A 128 -2.00 7.61 7.31
N TYR A 129 -0.75 7.77 6.89
CA TYR A 129 -0.06 6.80 6.04
C TYR A 129 1.38 6.55 6.48
N VAL A 130 1.90 5.40 6.06
CA VAL A 130 3.33 5.06 6.09
C VAL A 130 3.80 4.70 4.69
N ARG A 131 5.10 4.80 4.40
CA ARG A 131 5.63 4.41 3.09
C ARG A 131 5.91 2.92 3.08
N GLY A 132 5.52 2.23 2.01
CA GLY A 132 5.91 0.83 1.78
C GLY A 132 7.37 0.71 1.33
N ASN A 133 8.29 0.99 2.24
CA ASN A 133 9.72 1.19 1.96
C ASN A 133 10.65 0.16 2.61
N GLY A 134 10.09 -0.95 3.12
CA GLY A 134 10.86 -1.99 3.80
C GLY A 134 11.43 -1.61 5.17
N ARG A 135 11.07 -0.44 5.72
CA ARG A 135 11.34 -0.10 7.12
C ARG A 135 10.20 -0.62 8.00
N SER A 136 10.31 -0.41 9.30
CA SER A 136 9.38 -0.99 10.26
C SER A 136 8.39 0.00 10.87
N ILE A 137 7.23 -0.53 11.27
CA ILE A 137 6.24 0.14 12.13
C ILE A 137 6.11 -0.60 13.47
N GLY A 138 5.66 0.10 14.50
CA GLY A 138 5.46 -0.49 15.82
C GLY A 138 4.97 0.53 16.84
N THR A 139 4.93 0.12 18.11
CA THR A 139 4.55 1.00 19.23
C THR A 139 5.48 2.22 19.34
N ALA A 140 5.07 3.23 20.11
CA ALA A 140 5.87 4.43 20.36
C ALA A 140 7.28 4.14 20.94
N THR A 141 7.45 3.00 21.61
CA THR A 141 8.71 2.57 22.24
C THR A 141 9.39 1.41 21.52
N SER A 142 8.84 0.92 20.41
CA SER A 142 9.35 -0.26 19.66
C SER A 142 10.70 -0.04 18.97
N GLY A 143 11.12 1.21 18.76
CA GLY A 143 12.28 1.54 17.94
C GLY A 143 12.04 1.35 16.43
N ALA A 144 10.78 1.27 16.00
CA ALA A 144 10.40 1.20 14.59
C ALA A 144 10.97 2.37 13.76
N THR A 145 11.39 2.08 12.52
CA THR A 145 12.24 2.99 11.72
C THR A 145 11.51 3.81 10.67
N GLU A 146 10.33 3.39 10.23
CA GLU A 146 9.42 4.26 9.47
C GLU A 146 8.54 5.05 10.42
N ARG A 147 7.94 4.36 11.40
CA ARG A 147 7.00 4.98 12.34
C ARG A 147 6.84 4.20 13.64
N ALA A 148 7.30 4.80 14.73
CA ALA A 148 7.09 4.30 16.10
C ALA A 148 5.97 5.13 16.76
N ASN A 149 4.72 4.66 16.68
CA ASN A 149 3.55 5.36 17.22
C ASN A 149 2.39 4.38 17.46
N SER A 150 1.56 4.63 18.48
CA SER A 150 0.44 3.77 18.85
C SER A 150 -0.65 3.64 17.79
N ASP A 151 -0.82 4.65 16.95
CA ASP A 151 -1.76 4.63 15.82
C ASP A 151 -1.32 3.70 14.66
N CYS A 152 -0.17 3.04 14.77
CA CYS A 152 0.25 2.00 13.84
C CYS A 152 -0.35 0.62 14.18
N GLN A 153 -1.06 0.47 15.31
CA GLN A 153 -1.53 -0.83 15.78
C GLN A 153 -2.43 -1.54 14.76
N THR A 154 -3.39 -0.84 14.19
CA THR A 154 -4.35 -1.43 13.25
C THR A 154 -3.63 -1.95 12.00
N LEU A 155 -2.73 -1.16 11.42
CA LEU A 155 -1.92 -1.60 10.28
C LEU A 155 -0.96 -2.73 10.65
N TYR A 156 -0.36 -2.67 11.84
CA TYR A 156 0.50 -3.74 12.34
C TYR A 156 -0.25 -5.08 12.39
N GLU A 157 -1.45 -5.09 12.98
CA GLU A 157 -2.27 -6.29 13.09
C GLU A 157 -2.76 -6.79 11.73
N PHE A 158 -3.14 -5.87 10.83
CA PHE A 158 -3.48 -6.21 9.44
C PHE A 158 -2.31 -6.92 8.73
N LEU A 159 -1.13 -6.29 8.68
CA LEU A 159 0.04 -6.83 8.00
C LEU A 159 0.54 -8.14 8.62
N TRP A 160 0.49 -8.24 9.95
CA TRP A 160 0.89 -9.45 10.65
C TRP A 160 0.04 -10.65 10.22
N ASN A 161 -1.27 -10.47 10.03
CA ASN A 161 -2.16 -11.55 9.58
C ASN A 161 -2.09 -11.79 8.06
N ALA A 162 -1.93 -10.73 7.27
CA ALA A 162 -2.02 -10.81 5.82
C ALA A 162 -0.78 -11.42 5.14
N ASP A 163 0.42 -11.01 5.57
CA ASP A 163 1.68 -11.46 4.96
C ASP A 163 2.56 -12.14 6.01
N PRO A 164 2.61 -13.48 6.07
CA PRO A 164 3.43 -14.20 7.03
C PRO A 164 4.94 -14.01 6.82
N ASN A 165 5.37 -13.56 5.63
CA ASN A 165 6.77 -13.38 5.26
C ASN A 165 7.34 -12.04 5.75
N LEU A 166 6.49 -11.09 6.17
CA LEU A 166 6.98 -9.87 6.84
C LEU A 166 7.68 -10.22 8.15
N VAL A 167 8.85 -9.60 8.33
CA VAL A 167 9.72 -9.84 9.48
C VAL A 167 9.19 -9.08 10.69
N VAL A 168 8.93 -9.80 11.77
CA VAL A 168 8.71 -9.23 13.10
C VAL A 168 10.01 -9.32 13.87
N ALA A 169 10.45 -8.23 14.50
CA ALA A 169 11.70 -8.22 15.26
C ALA A 169 11.67 -9.27 16.39
N GLY A 170 12.72 -10.10 16.46
CA GLY A 170 12.77 -11.23 17.40
C GLY A 170 11.86 -12.41 17.02
N GLY A 171 11.31 -12.42 15.81
CA GLY A 171 10.41 -13.44 15.30
C GLY A 171 8.95 -13.24 15.71
N ARG A 172 8.04 -13.90 14.99
CA ARG A 172 6.61 -13.90 15.28
C ARG A 172 6.30 -14.68 16.56
N GLY A 173 5.43 -14.12 17.38
CA GLY A 173 4.88 -14.73 18.58
C GLY A 173 3.55 -15.42 18.32
N ALA A 174 2.76 -15.58 19.39
CA ALA A 174 1.49 -16.30 19.34
C ALA A 174 0.37 -15.55 18.61
N SER A 175 0.43 -14.22 18.56
CA SER A 175 -0.55 -13.37 17.87
C SER A 175 0.03 -11.99 17.60
N ALA A 176 -0.58 -11.25 16.67
CA ALA A 176 -0.23 -9.87 16.38
C ALA A 176 -0.26 -8.99 17.64
N ASN A 177 -1.34 -9.06 18.44
CA ASN A 177 -1.47 -8.28 19.66
C ASN A 177 -0.40 -8.64 20.72
N ALA A 178 0.01 -9.92 20.80
CA ALA A 178 1.08 -10.32 21.71
C ALA A 178 2.44 -9.73 21.31
N ASP A 179 2.76 -9.75 20.01
CA ASP A 179 4.00 -9.14 19.52
C ASP A 179 3.97 -7.60 19.63
N TRP A 180 2.82 -6.98 19.35
CA TRP A 180 2.60 -5.55 19.55
C TRP A 180 2.83 -5.14 21.00
N SER A 181 2.19 -5.85 21.95
CA SER A 181 2.34 -5.61 23.39
C SER A 181 3.77 -5.85 23.88
N ALA A 182 4.52 -6.73 23.21
CA ALA A 182 5.94 -6.97 23.45
C ALA A 182 6.87 -5.92 22.84
N ASN A 183 6.33 -4.84 22.25
CA ASN A 183 7.07 -3.78 21.55
C ASN A 183 7.93 -4.28 20.38
N LYS A 184 7.52 -5.38 19.73
CA LYS A 184 8.22 -5.88 18.55
C LYS A 184 7.76 -5.10 17.31
N PRO A 185 8.64 -4.37 16.62
CA PRO A 185 8.29 -3.77 15.34
C PRO A 185 8.16 -4.83 14.24
N ILE A 186 7.30 -4.58 13.25
CA ILE A 186 7.15 -5.37 12.02
C ILE A 186 7.63 -4.56 10.82
N ASP A 187 8.34 -5.21 9.90
CA ASP A 187 8.76 -4.61 8.64
C ASP A 187 7.56 -4.43 7.70
N LEU A 188 7.56 -3.32 6.97
CA LEU A 188 6.60 -3.03 5.92
C LEU A 188 6.99 -3.75 4.62
N PRO A 189 6.03 -4.02 3.71
CA PRO A 189 6.35 -4.37 2.33
C PRO A 189 7.29 -3.34 1.68
N ASP A 190 8.23 -3.82 0.85
CA ASP A 190 9.25 -2.97 0.22
C ASP A 190 8.99 -2.79 -1.28
N PHE A 191 8.34 -1.69 -1.65
CA PHE A 191 8.03 -1.35 -3.04
C PHE A 191 9.15 -0.58 -3.75
N ARG A 192 10.28 -0.31 -3.09
CA ARG A 192 11.35 0.52 -3.69
C ARG A 192 11.89 -0.14 -4.95
N GLY A 193 11.80 0.57 -6.08
CA GLY A 193 12.33 0.12 -7.38
C GLY A 193 11.59 -1.08 -8.00
N ARG A 194 10.37 -1.40 -7.54
CA ARG A 194 9.62 -2.56 -8.00
C ARG A 194 8.38 -2.13 -8.79
N ALA A 195 8.10 -2.89 -9.86
CA ALA A 195 6.80 -2.85 -10.50
C ALA A 195 5.79 -3.62 -9.62
N ILE A 196 4.57 -3.09 -9.50
CA ILE A 196 3.48 -3.78 -8.79
C ILE A 196 2.80 -4.70 -9.79
N VAL A 197 2.62 -5.96 -9.38
CA VAL A 197 1.84 -6.97 -10.09
C VAL A 197 0.72 -7.44 -9.16
N GLY A 198 -0.39 -7.92 -9.73
CA GLY A 198 -1.38 -8.66 -8.95
C GLY A 198 -0.80 -10.00 -8.50
N LEU A 199 -1.37 -10.59 -7.45
CA LEU A 199 -1.10 -12.00 -7.16
C LEU A 199 -1.53 -12.84 -8.38
N ASP A 200 -0.86 -13.96 -8.61
CA ASP A 200 -1.19 -14.80 -9.77
C ASP A 200 -2.45 -15.65 -9.53
N ASP A 201 -2.83 -15.85 -8.26
CA ASP A 201 -4.02 -16.57 -7.82
C ASP A 201 -5.25 -15.64 -7.61
N MET A 202 -5.06 -14.48 -6.96
CA MET A 202 -6.08 -13.45 -6.67
C MET A 202 -7.40 -14.03 -6.13
N GLY A 203 -7.30 -14.97 -5.18
CA GLY A 203 -8.46 -15.63 -4.58
C GLY A 203 -9.10 -16.71 -5.46
N ASN A 204 -8.41 -17.14 -6.51
CA ASN A 204 -8.77 -18.24 -7.40
C ASN A 204 -7.55 -19.17 -7.57
N ILE A 205 -7.63 -20.16 -8.46
CA ILE A 205 -6.48 -20.95 -8.88
C ILE A 205 -5.49 -20.05 -9.65
N ALA A 206 -4.19 -20.19 -9.34
CA ALA A 206 -3.09 -19.50 -10.02
C ALA A 206 -3.21 -19.55 -11.55
N ALA A 207 -3.08 -18.40 -12.19
CA ALA A 207 -3.20 -18.24 -13.64
C ALA A 207 -1.99 -18.79 -14.42
N GLY A 208 -0.84 -18.95 -13.77
CA GLY A 208 0.43 -19.37 -14.34
C GLY A 208 1.09 -18.30 -15.22
N VAL A 209 0.70 -17.02 -15.09
CA VAL A 209 1.27 -15.92 -15.87
C VAL A 209 2.58 -15.44 -15.25
N LEU A 210 2.59 -15.28 -13.92
CA LEU A 210 3.78 -15.06 -13.12
C LEU A 210 3.87 -16.17 -12.08
N THR A 211 4.52 -17.28 -12.47
CA THR A 211 4.71 -18.43 -11.58
C THR A 211 5.34 -18.00 -10.26
N ASP A 212 4.84 -18.57 -9.15
CA ASP A 212 5.24 -18.32 -7.77
C ASP A 212 4.81 -16.96 -7.18
N ALA A 213 4.16 -16.09 -7.95
CA ALA A 213 3.63 -14.81 -7.46
C ALA A 213 2.25 -14.95 -6.75
N ASP A 214 2.04 -16.04 -6.04
CA ASP A 214 0.78 -16.36 -5.32
C ASP A 214 0.75 -15.79 -3.89
N ASP A 215 1.93 -15.47 -3.34
CA ASP A 215 2.06 -14.92 -1.98
C ASP A 215 2.29 -13.40 -1.99
N LEU A 216 1.67 -12.70 -1.04
CA LEU A 216 1.97 -11.28 -0.79
C LEU A 216 3.46 -11.09 -0.53
N GLY A 217 3.99 -9.98 -1.06
CA GLY A 217 5.41 -9.65 -0.90
C GLY A 217 6.36 -10.43 -1.80
N TRP A 218 5.86 -11.26 -2.73
CA TRP A 218 6.67 -11.87 -3.78
C TRP A 218 7.49 -10.83 -4.56
N LYS A 219 8.73 -11.18 -4.89
CA LYS A 219 9.70 -10.30 -5.57
C LYS A 219 10.38 -11.07 -6.67
N GLY A 220 10.21 -10.62 -7.91
CA GLY A 220 10.90 -11.17 -9.08
C GLY A 220 11.30 -10.09 -10.09
N GLY A 221 11.83 -10.55 -11.23
CA GLY A 221 12.27 -9.69 -12.33
C GLY A 221 13.76 -9.32 -12.28
N ALA A 222 14.24 -8.71 -13.36
CA ALA A 222 15.64 -8.31 -13.52
C ALA A 222 15.73 -6.94 -14.21
N GLN A 223 16.58 -6.05 -13.68
CA GLN A 223 16.85 -4.73 -14.27
C GLN A 223 17.55 -4.85 -15.64
N THR A 224 18.45 -5.81 -15.77
CA THR A 224 19.20 -6.06 -17.00
C THR A 224 19.21 -7.55 -17.32
N HIS A 225 19.28 -7.88 -18.61
CA HIS A 225 19.39 -9.26 -19.08
C HIS A 225 20.60 -9.45 -20.00
N THR A 226 21.35 -10.52 -19.80
CA THR A 226 22.39 -10.96 -20.73
C THR A 226 21.85 -12.14 -21.51
N LEU A 227 21.81 -12.01 -22.84
CA LEU A 227 21.33 -13.10 -23.70
C LEU A 227 22.16 -14.36 -23.50
N SER A 228 21.48 -15.46 -23.25
CA SER A 228 21.99 -16.82 -23.32
C SER A 228 22.08 -17.30 -24.77
N ILE A 229 22.79 -18.40 -25.00
CA ILE A 229 22.92 -19.01 -26.33
C ILE A 229 21.55 -19.39 -26.91
N SER A 230 20.63 -19.88 -26.08
CA SER A 230 19.27 -20.25 -26.50
C SER A 230 18.39 -19.07 -26.89
N GLU A 231 18.74 -17.86 -26.47
CA GLU A 231 17.98 -16.63 -26.78
C GLU A 231 18.54 -15.92 -28.03
N MET A 232 19.65 -16.39 -28.58
CA MET A 232 20.18 -15.87 -29.83
C MET A 232 19.45 -16.53 -31.02
N PRO A 233 18.89 -15.75 -31.97
CA PRO A 233 18.37 -16.31 -33.21
C PRO A 233 19.43 -17.14 -33.93
N VAL A 234 18.97 -18.17 -34.66
CA VAL A 234 19.83 -18.88 -35.61
C VAL A 234 20.37 -17.85 -36.60
N HIS A 235 21.68 -17.75 -36.67
CA HIS A 235 22.38 -16.85 -37.56
C HIS A 235 23.61 -17.55 -38.16
N ASN A 236 24.19 -16.94 -39.19
CA ASN A 236 25.43 -17.38 -39.80
C ASN A 236 26.32 -16.18 -40.07
N HIS A 237 27.59 -16.43 -40.35
CA HIS A 237 28.52 -15.42 -40.82
C HIS A 237 28.94 -15.73 -42.24
N ASP A 238 28.83 -14.73 -43.12
CA ASP A 238 29.41 -14.83 -44.45
C ASP A 238 30.93 -14.84 -44.35
N ALA A 239 31.55 -15.88 -44.92
CA ALA A 239 33.00 -15.99 -45.04
C ALA A 239 33.35 -16.11 -46.52
N THR A 240 34.26 -15.26 -46.99
CA THR A 240 34.82 -15.34 -48.34
C THR A 240 36.32 -15.52 -48.25
N SER A 241 36.89 -16.24 -49.22
CA SER A 241 38.33 -16.34 -49.44
C SER A 241 38.67 -15.81 -50.83
N ASP A 242 39.91 -15.38 -51.03
CA ASP A 242 40.37 -14.95 -52.35
C ASP A 242 40.60 -16.14 -53.29
N SER A 243 40.57 -15.89 -54.61
CA SER A 243 40.84 -16.89 -55.64
C SER A 243 42.33 -17.02 -56.00
N LYS A 244 43.23 -16.68 -55.06
CA LYS A 244 44.67 -16.75 -55.32
C LYS A 244 45.12 -18.21 -55.43
N ALA A 245 45.69 -18.55 -56.59
CA ALA A 245 46.48 -19.75 -56.76
C ALA A 245 47.88 -19.54 -56.14
N PRO A 246 48.51 -20.59 -55.59
CA PRO A 246 49.90 -20.50 -55.17
C PRO A 246 50.76 -20.08 -56.36
N ILE A 247 51.57 -19.04 -56.17
CA ILE A 247 52.59 -18.66 -57.14
C ILE A 247 53.65 -19.77 -57.07
N LEU A 248 53.77 -20.58 -58.13
CA LEU A 248 54.78 -21.64 -58.18
C LEU A 248 56.17 -21.03 -58.45
N ASN A 249 56.75 -20.38 -57.45
CA ASN A 249 58.13 -19.90 -57.54
C ASN A 249 59.07 -21.10 -57.36
N GLY A 250 59.41 -21.74 -58.48
CA GLY A 250 60.24 -22.95 -58.47
C GLY A 250 60.46 -23.61 -59.82
N PHE A 251 59.76 -23.19 -60.89
CA PHE A 251 60.29 -23.46 -62.22
C PHE A 251 61.46 -22.51 -62.44
N THR A 252 62.67 -23.01 -62.27
CA THR A 252 63.78 -22.50 -63.07
C THR A 252 63.30 -22.61 -64.51
N ASP A 253 63.13 -21.48 -65.19
CA ASP A 253 63.09 -21.49 -66.65
C ASP A 253 64.24 -22.40 -67.08
N ILE A 254 63.92 -23.53 -67.71
CA ILE A 254 64.94 -24.37 -68.31
C ILE A 254 65.69 -23.42 -69.24
N ALA A 255 66.98 -23.20 -68.97
CA ALA A 255 67.81 -22.33 -69.77
C ALA A 255 67.65 -22.75 -71.25
N GLY A 256 66.95 -21.92 -72.04
CA GLY A 256 66.56 -22.22 -73.42
C GLY A 256 65.08 -22.09 -73.77
N ALA A 257 64.17 -21.88 -72.81
CA ALA A 257 62.75 -21.65 -73.13
C ALA A 257 62.55 -20.30 -73.85
N GLN A 258 62.22 -20.36 -75.14
CA GLN A 258 62.02 -19.18 -75.97
C GLN A 258 60.79 -18.38 -75.50
N THR A 259 61.02 -17.14 -75.07
CA THR A 259 59.97 -16.15 -74.83
C THR A 259 59.50 -15.58 -76.17
N GLY A 260 58.67 -16.33 -76.89
CA GLY A 260 57.86 -15.84 -78.01
C GLY A 260 56.38 -15.89 -77.61
N GLY A 261 55.68 -14.75 -77.72
CA GLY A 261 54.32 -14.56 -77.23
C GLY A 261 53.35 -15.69 -77.59
N GLY A 262 52.72 -16.26 -76.56
CA GLY A 262 51.81 -17.40 -76.64
C GLY A 262 52.28 -18.52 -75.71
N GLY A 263 51.55 -18.76 -74.62
CA GLY A 263 51.96 -19.62 -73.49
C GLY A 263 52.71 -20.89 -73.90
N SER A 264 54.02 -20.90 -73.63
CA SER A 264 54.90 -22.02 -73.89
C SER A 264 54.59 -23.15 -72.91
N ARG A 265 54.23 -24.33 -73.43
CA ARG A 265 54.16 -25.58 -72.65
C ARG A 265 55.24 -26.53 -73.16
N VAL A 266 56.22 -26.81 -72.32
CA VAL A 266 57.22 -27.86 -72.56
C VAL A 266 56.55 -29.21 -72.31
N ALA A 267 56.40 -30.03 -73.35
CA ALA A 267 55.91 -31.40 -73.22
C ALA A 267 57.08 -32.32 -72.78
N LEU A 268 57.07 -32.75 -71.53
CA LEU A 268 57.98 -33.78 -71.03
C LEU A 268 57.44 -35.16 -71.45
N SER A 269 58.19 -35.93 -72.23
CA SER A 269 57.84 -37.30 -72.59
C SER A 269 58.14 -38.26 -71.42
N GLY A 270 57.20 -38.34 -70.48
CA GLY A 270 57.17 -39.34 -69.41
C GLY A 270 55.72 -39.54 -69.00
N GLY A 271 55.26 -40.80 -68.93
CA GLY A 271 53.86 -41.19 -68.74
C GLY A 271 53.28 -40.92 -67.34
N GLY A 272 53.56 -39.75 -66.77
CA GLY A 272 52.98 -39.27 -65.52
C GLY A 272 52.74 -37.77 -65.63
N THR A 273 51.48 -37.37 -65.73
CA THR A 273 51.08 -35.98 -65.50
C THR A 273 51.15 -35.69 -64.00
N ASP A 274 52.35 -35.46 -63.48
CA ASP A 274 52.53 -34.87 -62.16
C ASP A 274 52.11 -33.41 -62.24
N VAL A 275 50.80 -33.16 -62.18
CA VAL A 275 50.26 -31.83 -61.90
C VAL A 275 50.53 -31.60 -60.41
N PRO A 276 51.45 -30.70 -60.01
CA PRO A 276 51.70 -30.47 -58.60
C PRO A 276 50.42 -29.84 -58.00
N THR A 277 49.65 -30.64 -57.26
CA THR A 277 48.63 -30.13 -56.35
C THR A 277 49.37 -29.53 -55.16
N VAL A 278 49.70 -28.24 -55.25
CA VAL A 278 50.25 -27.53 -54.11
C VAL A 278 49.13 -27.34 -53.11
N ALA A 279 49.20 -28.04 -51.97
CA ALA A 279 48.36 -27.75 -50.83
C ALA A 279 48.64 -26.30 -50.38
N HIS A 280 47.64 -25.44 -50.48
CA HIS A 280 47.68 -24.09 -49.95
C HIS A 280 46.45 -23.84 -49.09
N ASN A 281 46.57 -22.91 -48.14
CA ASN A 281 45.52 -22.58 -47.20
C ASN A 281 45.06 -21.13 -47.44
N HIS A 282 43.75 -20.89 -47.36
CA HIS A 282 43.23 -19.53 -47.23
C HIS A 282 42.98 -19.25 -45.74
N ALA A 283 43.59 -18.19 -45.22
CA ALA A 283 43.30 -17.74 -43.87
C ALA A 283 41.93 -17.04 -43.87
N ILE A 284 40.95 -17.66 -43.22
CA ILE A 284 39.64 -17.06 -42.97
C ILE A 284 39.58 -16.72 -41.48
N THR A 285 39.27 -15.47 -41.15
CA THR A 285 39.09 -15.02 -39.76
C THR A 285 37.66 -14.51 -39.59
N VAL A 286 36.85 -15.24 -38.84
CA VAL A 286 35.51 -14.81 -38.42
C VAL A 286 35.61 -14.36 -36.97
N GLN A 287 35.41 -13.06 -36.74
CA GLN A 287 35.43 -12.47 -35.40
C GLN A 287 34.03 -12.52 -34.77
N ASN A 288 33.96 -12.55 -33.45
CA ASN A 288 32.69 -12.43 -32.73
C ASN A 288 31.99 -11.11 -33.11
N LYS A 289 30.71 -11.18 -33.45
CA LYS A 289 29.86 -10.01 -33.64
C LYS A 289 28.85 -9.92 -32.49
N GLY A 290 29.22 -9.18 -31.44
CA GLY A 290 28.41 -9.01 -30.23
C GLY A 290 29.30 -8.76 -29.02
N GLY A 291 28.82 -7.94 -28.08
CA GLY A 291 29.58 -7.56 -26.88
C GLY A 291 29.29 -8.43 -25.64
N GLY A 292 28.22 -9.22 -25.65
CA GLY A 292 27.78 -10.02 -24.50
C GLY A 292 27.37 -9.21 -23.26
N ALA A 293 27.26 -7.88 -23.39
CA ALA A 293 26.86 -7.01 -22.30
C ALA A 293 25.36 -7.14 -22.01
N ALA A 294 24.99 -7.01 -20.74
CA ALA A 294 23.60 -6.98 -20.33
C ALA A 294 22.90 -5.75 -20.93
N HIS A 295 21.67 -5.93 -21.41
CA HIS A 295 20.83 -4.83 -21.91
C HIS A 295 19.76 -4.48 -20.89
N ASN A 296 19.26 -3.24 -20.97
CA ASN A 296 18.16 -2.79 -20.13
C ASN A 296 16.91 -3.64 -20.39
N ASN A 297 16.33 -4.19 -19.32
CA ASN A 297 15.09 -4.96 -19.36
C ASN A 297 13.93 -4.21 -18.67
N ILE A 298 14.15 -2.96 -18.25
CA ILE A 298 13.10 -2.13 -17.65
C ILE A 298 12.25 -1.48 -18.73
N GLN A 299 10.92 -1.63 -18.63
CA GLN A 299 9.97 -0.84 -19.42
C GLN A 299 10.08 0.66 -19.10
N PRO A 300 9.70 1.58 -20.01
CA PRO A 300 9.58 3.00 -19.68
C PRO A 300 8.75 3.21 -18.40
N SER A 301 9.35 3.82 -17.38
CA SER A 301 8.81 3.86 -16.02
C SER A 301 8.99 5.24 -15.38
N LEU A 302 8.06 5.63 -14.50
CA LEU A 302 8.13 6.84 -13.68
C LEU A 302 7.98 6.49 -12.20
N ALA A 303 8.88 6.98 -11.36
CA ALA A 303 8.88 6.68 -9.93
C ALA A 303 7.91 7.60 -9.16
N LEU A 304 7.08 6.98 -8.32
CA LEU A 304 6.19 7.64 -7.35
C LEU A 304 6.37 6.97 -5.98
N THR A 305 5.98 7.66 -4.90
CA THR A 305 6.01 7.08 -3.57
C THR A 305 4.75 6.25 -3.32
N VAL A 306 4.94 5.01 -2.88
CA VAL A 306 3.87 4.09 -2.46
C VAL A 306 3.61 4.28 -0.97
N TYR A 307 2.37 4.61 -0.63
CA TYR A 307 1.89 4.79 0.75
C TYR A 307 0.86 3.72 1.10
N ILE A 308 0.91 3.26 2.35
CA ILE A 308 -0.02 2.30 2.94
C ILE A 308 -0.81 3.03 4.03
N ARG A 309 -2.14 2.90 4.02
CA ARG A 309 -3.05 3.50 4.99
C ARG A 309 -2.85 2.86 6.36
N LEU A 310 -2.66 3.68 7.39
CA LEU A 310 -2.67 3.29 8.80
C LEU A 310 -4.06 2.89 9.24
#